data_AF-A0A376DGJ1-F1
#
_entry.id   AF-A0A376DGJ1-F1
#
_cell.length_a   1.000
_cell.length_b   1.000
_cell.length_c   1.000
_cell.angle_alpha   90.00
_cell.angle_beta   90.00
_cell.angle_gamma   90.00
#
_symmetry.space_group_name_H-M   'P 1'
#
loop_
_entity.id
_entity.type
_entity.pdbx_description
1 polymer ?
#
loop_
_entity_poly.entity_id
_entity_poly.type
_entity_poly.pdbx_seq_one_letter_code
_entity_poly.pdbx_strand_id
1 'polypeptide(L)'
;MQSARSHWSHREPREISRWLLRAMIALVGLCLLSLLSGCGSTRTVYVPAPAVPLSTELTADTPVPTVPDPLTWGASLDLNMRLLSALGQCNADKAGIRSIEMRRNALLAAGK
;
A
#
# COMPACT_ATOMS: atom_id res chain seq x y z
N MET A 1 67.46 -24.78 53.13
CA MET A 1 66.59 -23.68 52.65
C MET A 1 65.20 -24.23 52.45
N GLN A 2 64.22 -23.72 53.20
CA GLN A 2 62.85 -24.26 53.26
C GLN A 2 62.00 -23.70 52.11
N SER A 3 61.36 -24.57 51.34
CA SER A 3 60.44 -24.20 50.25
C SER A 3 59.03 -24.07 50.82
N ALA A 4 58.48 -22.86 50.87
CA ALA A 4 57.09 -22.60 51.23
C ALA A 4 56.15 -23.02 50.09
N ARG A 5 55.41 -24.14 50.27
CA ARG A 5 54.27 -24.48 49.41
C ARG A 5 53.06 -23.68 49.91
N SER A 6 52.62 -22.70 49.13
CA SER A 6 51.33 -22.04 49.34
C SER A 6 50.21 -23.01 48.97
N HIS A 7 49.55 -23.54 49.99
CA HIS A 7 48.36 -24.36 49.87
C HIS A 7 47.19 -23.46 49.47
N TRP A 8 46.83 -23.47 48.18
CA TRP A 8 45.65 -22.80 47.66
C TRP A 8 44.41 -23.59 48.12
N SER A 9 43.71 -23.07 49.13
CA SER A 9 42.40 -23.60 49.47
C SER A 9 41.42 -23.19 48.37
N HIS A 10 40.90 -24.18 47.66
CA HIS A 10 39.74 -24.00 46.79
C HIS A 10 38.59 -23.49 47.65
N ARG A 11 38.32 -22.19 47.55
CA ARG A 11 37.33 -21.49 48.37
C ARG A 11 35.96 -21.87 47.82
N GLU A 12 35.27 -22.79 48.51
CA GLU A 12 33.89 -23.15 48.24
C GLU A 12 33.05 -21.87 48.04
N PRO A 13 32.33 -21.73 46.91
CA PRO A 13 31.49 -20.57 46.69
C PRO A 13 30.42 -20.57 47.77
N ARG A 14 30.52 -19.57 48.66
CA ARG A 14 29.52 -19.28 49.70
C ARG A 14 28.13 -19.34 49.06
N GLU A 15 27.15 -19.95 49.70
CA GLU A 15 25.76 -20.05 49.19
C GLU A 15 25.24 -18.70 48.65
N ILE A 16 25.62 -17.60 49.30
CA ILE A 16 25.33 -16.22 48.90
C ILE A 16 25.85 -15.90 47.48
N SER A 17 27.05 -16.34 47.13
CA SER A 17 27.63 -16.19 45.78
C SER A 17 26.81 -16.93 44.72
N ARG A 18 26.25 -18.11 45.05
CA ARG A 18 25.40 -18.87 44.12
C ARG A 18 24.05 -18.21 43.90
N TRP A 19 23.45 -17.65 44.96
CA TRP A 19 22.22 -16.87 44.86
C TRP A 19 22.41 -15.60 44.01
N LEU A 20 23.52 -14.89 44.20
CA LEU A 20 23.86 -13.71 43.39
C LEU A 20 24.06 -14.06 41.91
N LEU A 21 24.71 -15.19 41.60
CA LEU A 21 24.91 -15.63 40.22
C LEU A 21 23.58 -15.99 39.53
N ARG A 22 22.70 -16.70 40.25
CA ARG A 22 21.35 -17.04 39.76
C ARG A 22 20.48 -15.79 39.54
N ALA A 23 20.58 -14.81 40.43
CA ALA A 23 19.89 -13.54 40.30
C ALA A 23 20.38 -12.74 39.07
N MET A 24 21.69 -12.70 38.80
CA MET A 24 22.22 -12.07 37.59
C MET A 24 21.72 -12.76 36.32
N ILE A 25 21.74 -14.09 36.26
CA ILE A 25 21.25 -14.84 35.10
C ILE A 25 19.77 -14.56 34.85
N ALA A 26 18.96 -14.54 35.92
CA ALA A 26 17.54 -14.22 35.83
C ALA A 26 17.29 -12.78 35.35
N LEU A 27 18.04 -11.80 35.87
CA LEU A 27 17.95 -10.39 35.47
C LEU A 27 18.32 -10.20 33.99
N VAL A 28 19.39 -10.84 33.54
CA VAL A 28 19.82 -10.81 32.14
C VAL A 28 18.77 -11.46 31.24
N GLY A 29 18.20 -12.60 31.64
CA GLY A 29 17.11 -13.26 30.91
C GLY A 29 15.86 -12.39 30.78
N LEU A 30 15.46 -11.71 31.85
CA LEU A 30 14.34 -10.76 31.85
C LEU A 30 14.58 -9.55 30.93
N CYS A 31 15.79 -8.99 30.94
CA CYS A 31 16.17 -7.92 30.02
C CYS A 31 16.09 -8.38 28.56
N LEU A 32 16.63 -9.56 28.24
CA LEU A 32 16.63 -10.12 26.87
C LEU A 32 15.21 -10.40 26.35
N LEU A 33 14.32 -10.91 27.20
CA LEU A 33 12.91 -11.11 26.86
C LEU A 33 12.22 -9.78 26.53
N SER A 34 12.53 -8.73 27.30
CA SER A 34 12.00 -7.38 27.06
C SER A 34 12.48 -6.81 25.73
N LEU A 35 13.76 -7.01 25.38
CA LEU A 35 14.36 -6.61 24.10
C LEU A 35 13.73 -7.33 22.90
N LEU A 36 13.40 -8.63 23.02
CA LEU A 36 12.74 -9.40 21.95
C LEU A 36 11.30 -8.91 21.70
N SER A 37 10.57 -8.46 22.73
CA SER A 37 9.19 -7.98 22.58
C SER A 37 9.07 -6.57 21.97
N GLY A 38 10.18 -5.82 21.91
CA GLY A 38 10.21 -4.44 21.39
C GLY A 38 10.36 -4.34 19.86
N CYS A 39 10.86 -5.38 19.19
CA CYS A 39 11.18 -5.37 17.76
C CYS A 39 9.98 -5.89 16.94
N GLY A 40 8.89 -5.14 16.89
CA GLY A 40 7.71 -5.60 16.14
C GLY A 40 6.52 -4.66 16.06
N SER A 41 6.58 -3.46 16.65
CA SER A 41 5.47 -2.51 16.52
C SER A 41 5.64 -1.67 15.24
N THR A 42 5.43 -2.29 14.08
CA THR A 42 5.16 -1.53 12.86
C THR A 42 3.71 -1.06 12.91
N ARG A 43 3.50 0.23 13.11
CA ARG A 43 2.17 0.86 12.99
C ARG A 43 1.68 0.67 11.55
N THR A 44 0.63 -0.12 11.35
CA THR A 44 -0.06 -0.19 10.06
C THR A 44 -0.79 1.13 9.83
N VAL A 45 -0.27 1.95 8.92
CA VAL A 45 -0.95 3.14 8.46
C VAL A 45 -1.82 2.73 7.29
N TYR A 46 -3.13 2.67 7.51
CA TYR A 46 -4.08 2.51 6.42
C TYR A 46 -4.08 3.78 5.58
N VAL A 47 -3.64 3.64 4.33
CA VAL A 47 -3.72 4.71 3.33
C VAL A 47 -4.91 4.40 2.44
N PRO A 48 -5.69 5.42 2.02
CA PRO A 48 -6.74 5.21 1.04
C PRO A 48 -6.20 4.50 -0.20
N ALA A 49 -6.87 3.44 -0.64
CA ALA A 49 -6.50 2.74 -1.85
C ALA A 49 -6.57 3.71 -3.05
N PRO A 50 -5.60 3.66 -3.98
CA PRO A 50 -5.65 4.46 -5.20
C PRO A 50 -6.95 4.18 -5.97
N ALA A 51 -7.59 5.23 -6.48
CA ALA A 51 -8.75 5.07 -7.34
C ALA A 51 -8.34 4.33 -8.62
N VAL A 52 -9.04 3.25 -8.96
CA VAL A 52 -8.83 2.52 -10.21
C VAL A 52 -9.07 3.49 -11.37
N PRO A 53 -8.13 3.70 -12.29
CA PRO A 53 -8.31 4.64 -13.39
C PRO A 53 -9.45 4.21 -14.32
N LEU A 54 -10.07 5.18 -15.01
CA LEU A 54 -11.01 4.86 -16.09
C LEU A 54 -10.26 4.13 -17.21
N SER A 55 -10.96 3.26 -17.94
CA SER A 55 -10.38 2.65 -19.13
C SER A 55 -10.08 3.72 -20.17
N THR A 56 -8.93 3.59 -20.83
CA THR A 56 -8.43 4.53 -21.85
C THR A 56 -9.45 4.80 -22.95
N GLU A 57 -10.23 3.78 -23.33
CA GLU A 57 -11.28 3.87 -24.36
C GLU A 57 -12.36 4.92 -24.02
N LEU A 58 -12.78 5.02 -22.75
CA LEU A 58 -13.82 5.99 -22.37
C LEU A 58 -13.31 7.43 -22.35
N THR A 59 -11.99 7.61 -22.24
CA THR A 59 -11.33 8.92 -22.19
C THR A 59 -10.62 9.27 -23.50
N ALA A 60 -10.68 8.40 -24.50
CA ALA A 60 -10.09 8.65 -25.80
C ALA A 60 -10.81 9.81 -26.51
N ASP A 61 -10.06 10.60 -27.27
CA ASP A 61 -10.64 11.69 -28.04
C ASP A 61 -11.62 11.16 -29.08
N THR A 62 -12.80 11.78 -29.15
CA THR A 62 -13.78 11.45 -30.18
C THR A 62 -13.23 11.85 -31.55
N PRO A 63 -13.18 10.94 -32.54
CA PRO A 63 -12.60 11.24 -33.84
C PRO A 63 -13.40 12.33 -34.57
N VAL A 64 -12.69 13.35 -35.06
CA VAL A 64 -13.30 14.42 -35.85
C VAL A 64 -13.34 13.99 -37.32
N PRO A 65 -14.52 13.85 -37.95
CA PRO A 65 -14.62 13.48 -39.35
C PRO A 65 -14.06 14.58 -40.25
N THR A 66 -13.37 14.19 -41.32
CA THR A 66 -12.79 15.11 -42.29
C THR A 66 -13.88 15.83 -43.08
N VAL A 67 -13.75 17.14 -43.23
CA VAL A 67 -14.63 17.94 -44.09
C VAL A 67 -14.16 17.79 -45.55
N PRO A 68 -15.01 17.31 -46.47
CA PRO A 68 -14.63 17.12 -47.86
C PRO A 68 -14.54 18.45 -48.61
N ASP A 69 -13.60 18.53 -49.56
CA ASP A 69 -13.40 19.67 -50.46
C ASP A 69 -13.27 19.17 -51.92
N PRO A 70 -14.18 19.53 -52.84
CA PRO A 70 -15.35 20.40 -52.63
C PRO A 70 -16.46 19.73 -51.82
N LEU A 71 -17.12 20.51 -50.97
CA LEU A 71 -18.29 20.06 -50.19
C LEU A 71 -19.52 19.98 -51.09
N THR A 72 -19.69 18.85 -51.78
CA THR A 72 -20.91 18.56 -52.53
C THR A 72 -22.08 18.24 -51.59
N TRP A 73 -23.32 18.36 -52.08
CA TRP A 73 -24.52 18.04 -51.28
C TRP A 73 -24.55 16.58 -50.79
N GLY A 74 -24.13 15.62 -51.63
CA GLY A 74 -24.04 14.23 -51.19
C GLY A 74 -22.97 14.00 -50.12
N ALA A 75 -21.83 14.69 -50.25
CA ALA A 75 -20.75 14.62 -49.28
C ALA A 75 -21.11 15.28 -47.94
N SER A 76 -21.95 16.33 -47.94
CA SER A 76 -22.45 16.94 -46.71
C SER A 76 -23.40 16.01 -45.95
N LEU A 77 -24.21 15.21 -46.66
CA LEU A 77 -25.07 14.21 -46.02
C LEU A 77 -24.25 13.11 -45.33
N ASP A 78 -23.21 12.60 -46.00
CA ASP A 78 -22.30 11.61 -45.41
C ASP A 78 -21.55 12.19 -44.19
N LEU A 79 -21.08 13.43 -44.27
CA LEU A 79 -20.45 14.13 -43.16
C LEU A 79 -21.40 14.26 -41.95
N ASN A 80 -22.67 14.63 -42.17
CA ASN A 80 -23.67 14.73 -41.09
C ASN A 80 -23.92 13.38 -40.41
N MET A 81 -23.97 12.29 -41.18
CA MET A 81 -24.11 10.94 -40.63
C MET A 81 -22.93 10.59 -39.72
N ARG A 82 -21.68 10.84 -40.17
CA ARG A 82 -20.47 10.59 -39.39
C ARG A 82 -20.45 11.42 -38.11
N LEU A 83 -20.82 12.69 -38.19
CA LEU A 83 -20.92 13.59 -37.03
C LEU A 83 -21.95 13.09 -36.01
N LEU A 84 -23.13 12.69 -36.47
CA LEU A 84 -24.19 12.18 -35.59
C LEU A 84 -23.75 10.88 -34.90
N SER A 85 -23.07 9.99 -35.61
CA SER A 85 -22.49 8.76 -35.05
C SER A 85 -21.42 9.06 -33.99
N ALA A 86 -20.46 9.93 -34.30
CA ALA A 86 -19.41 10.33 -33.36
C ALA A 86 -19.99 11.00 -32.10
N LEU A 87 -21.00 11.85 -32.26
CA LEU A 87 -21.71 12.47 -31.13
C LEU A 87 -22.46 11.45 -30.29
N GLY A 88 -23.12 10.48 -30.93
CA GLY A 88 -23.80 9.37 -30.26
C GLY A 88 -22.84 8.56 -29.39
N GLN A 89 -21.68 8.19 -29.96
CA GLN A 89 -20.64 7.46 -29.24
C GLN A 89 -20.09 8.29 -28.05
N CYS A 90 -19.73 9.56 -28.28
CA CYS A 90 -19.26 10.45 -27.22
C CYS A 90 -20.27 10.57 -26.07
N ASN A 91 -21.57 10.63 -26.37
CA ASN A 91 -22.61 10.67 -25.35
C ASN A 91 -22.72 9.36 -24.58
N ALA A 92 -22.54 8.21 -25.23
CA ALA A 92 -22.48 6.91 -24.58
C ALA A 92 -21.27 6.80 -23.64
N ASP A 93 -20.09 7.23 -24.08
CA ASP A 93 -18.87 7.22 -23.27
C ASP A 93 -19.03 8.12 -22.04
N LYS A 94 -19.56 9.34 -22.20
CA LYS A 94 -19.90 10.24 -21.08
C LYS A 94 -20.88 9.60 -20.09
N ALA A 95 -21.87 8.86 -20.57
CA ALA A 95 -22.81 8.15 -19.69
C ALA A 95 -22.10 7.02 -18.93
N GLY A 96 -21.22 6.28 -19.60
CA GLY A 96 -20.33 5.28 -18.99
C GLY A 96 -19.49 5.87 -17.85
N ILE A 97 -18.78 6.98 -18.11
CA ILE A 97 -17.98 7.68 -17.09
C ILE A 97 -18.85 8.07 -15.89
N ARG A 98 -20.02 8.70 -16.13
CA ARG A 98 -20.94 9.09 -15.06
C ARG A 98 -21.36 7.90 -14.20
N SER A 99 -21.68 6.76 -14.81
CA SER A 99 -22.08 5.55 -14.07
C SER A 99 -20.96 5.03 -13.17
N ILE A 100 -19.71 5.07 -13.64
CA ILE A 100 -18.54 4.64 -12.86
C ILE A 100 -18.32 5.59 -11.68
N GLU A 101 -18.35 6.91 -11.90
CA GLU A 101 -18.18 7.89 -10.83
C GLU A 101 -19.31 7.83 -9.80
N MET A 102 -20.56 7.61 -10.23
CA MET A 102 -21.68 7.39 -9.30
C MET A 102 -21.43 6.20 -8.39
N ARG A 103 -20.95 5.08 -8.95
CA ARG A 103 -20.62 3.89 -8.16
C ARG A 103 -19.45 4.14 -7.20
N ARG A 104 -18.40 4.86 -7.62
CA ARG A 104 -17.30 5.27 -6.73
C ARG A 104 -17.80 6.13 -5.58
N ASN A 105 -18.63 7.13 -5.86
CA ASN A 105 -19.19 8.02 -4.84
C ASN A 105 -20.10 7.25 -3.85
N ALA A 106 -20.88 6.30 -4.33
CA ALA A 106 -21.71 5.44 -3.48
C ALA A 106 -20.86 4.59 -2.52
N LEU A 107 -19.75 4.00 -3.00
CA LEU A 107 -18.82 3.25 -2.17
C LEU A 107 -18.14 4.14 -1.11
N LEU A 108 -17.73 5.35 -1.50
CA LEU A 108 -17.16 6.32 -0.56
C LEU A 108 -18.17 6.78 0.49
N ALA A 109 -19.45 6.89 0.14
CA ALA A 109 -20.51 7.22 1.07
C ALA A 109 -20.83 6.06 2.04
N ALA A 110 -20.74 4.81 1.58
CA ALA A 110 -20.99 3.62 2.41
C ALA A 110 -19.83 3.27 3.37
N GLY A 111 -18.61 3.74 3.07
CA GLY A 111 -17.43 3.56 3.92
C GLY A 111 -17.22 4.67 4.97
N LYS A 112 -18.10 5.68 5.01
CA LYS A 112 -18.20 6.68 6.09
C LYS A 112 -19.21 6.23 7.11
#